data_AF-A0A103XM82-F1
#
_entry.id   AF-A0A103XM82-F1
#
_cell.length_a   1.000
_cell.length_b   1.000
_cell.length_c   1.000
_cell.angle_alpha   90.00
_cell.angle_beta   90.00
_cell.angle_gamma   90.00
#
_symmetry.space_group_name_H-M   'P 1'
#
loop_
_entity.id
_entity.type
_entity.pdbx_description
1 polymer ?
#
loop_
_entity_poly.entity_id
_entity_poly.type
_entity_poly.pdbx_seq_one_letter_code
_entity_poly.pdbx_strand_id
1 'polypeptide(L)'
;MEKGFNGHFDDDGRIRRTGTLMSASAHIITTVVGSGVLSLSWCFAQLGWITGIVLLVAFAIITWFTCLLLADCYRSPDPVTGTRNYNYMQAVKANLGGVSYRFCGLSQYGTQVGGTIGYTITSAISMA
;
A
#
# COMPACT_ATOMS: atom_id res chain seq x y z
N MET A 1 -7.14 43.18 -0.14
CA MET A 1 -5.99 42.31 0.16
C MET A 1 -6.25 40.95 -0.49
N GLU A 2 -5.27 40.49 -1.26
CA GLU A 2 -5.20 39.30 -2.15
C GLU A 2 -6.24 38.17 -2.04
N LYS A 3 -6.99 37.95 -3.13
CA LYS A 3 -7.58 36.66 -3.51
C LYS A 3 -6.72 35.97 -4.59
N GLY A 4 -5.42 35.78 -4.30
CA GLY A 4 -4.41 35.51 -5.34
C GLY A 4 -3.77 34.11 -5.40
N PHE A 5 -3.79 33.28 -4.34
CA PHE A 5 -2.90 32.10 -4.31
C PHE A 5 -3.49 30.81 -3.67
N ASN A 6 -4.70 30.87 -3.10
CA ASN A 6 -5.25 29.79 -2.25
C ASN A 6 -5.89 28.59 -2.99
N GLY A 7 -5.80 28.51 -4.32
CA GLY A 7 -6.43 27.43 -5.10
C GLY A 7 -5.47 26.32 -5.56
N HIS A 8 -4.16 26.56 -5.50
CA HIS A 8 -3.16 25.69 -6.15
C HIS A 8 -2.43 24.75 -5.19
N PHE A 9 -2.53 24.99 -3.88
CA PHE A 9 -1.84 24.24 -2.84
C PHE A 9 -2.83 23.55 -1.89
N ASP A 10 -2.50 22.35 -1.44
CA ASP A 10 -3.23 21.53 -0.45
C ASP A 10 -2.86 22.00 0.98
N ASP A 11 -3.56 21.52 2.02
CA ASP A 11 -3.38 21.95 3.43
C ASP A 11 -1.95 21.77 3.98
N ASP A 12 -1.11 21.01 3.27
CA ASP A 12 0.29 20.73 3.58
C ASP A 12 1.29 21.54 2.74
N GLY A 13 0.82 22.54 1.99
CA GLY A 13 1.65 23.44 1.18
C GLY A 13 2.21 22.82 -0.10
N ARG A 14 1.73 21.63 -0.51
CA ARG A 14 2.10 20.99 -1.79
C ARG A 14 1.06 21.26 -2.88
N ILE A 15 1.44 21.05 -4.14
CA ILE A 15 0.53 21.19 -5.29
C ILE A 15 -0.72 20.34 -5.06
N ARG A 16 -1.90 20.94 -5.32
CA ARG A 16 -3.19 20.32 -5.08
C ARG A 16 -3.31 18.98 -5.82
N ARG A 17 -3.65 17.92 -5.09
CA ARG A 17 -3.84 16.59 -5.69
C ARG A 17 -5.12 16.58 -6.53
N THR A 18 -5.01 16.11 -7.76
CA THR A 18 -6.13 16.00 -8.72
C THR A 18 -6.72 14.58 -8.78
N GLY A 19 -6.19 13.65 -7.98
CA GLY A 19 -6.65 12.27 -7.93
C GLY A 19 -8.09 12.18 -7.42
N THR A 20 -8.92 11.43 -8.13
CA THR A 20 -10.30 11.10 -7.74
C THR A 20 -10.35 9.72 -7.09
N LEU A 21 -11.45 9.41 -6.38
CA LEU A 21 -11.70 8.07 -5.85
C LEU A 21 -11.58 6.99 -6.94
N MET A 22 -12.07 7.28 -8.15
CA MET A 22 -12.00 6.37 -9.30
C MET A 22 -10.55 6.10 -9.74
N SER A 23 -9.71 7.13 -9.84
CA SER A 23 -8.30 6.95 -10.21
C SER A 23 -7.54 6.21 -9.11
N ALA A 24 -7.80 6.52 -7.84
CA ALA A 24 -7.20 5.82 -6.71
C ALA A 24 -7.61 4.34 -6.68
N SER A 25 -8.90 4.02 -6.85
CA SER A 25 -9.38 2.64 -6.90
C SER A 25 -8.80 1.88 -8.09
N ALA A 26 -8.71 2.52 -9.27
CA ALA A 26 -8.11 1.91 -10.45
C ALA A 26 -6.63 1.59 -10.21
N HIS A 27 -5.88 2.51 -9.61
CA HIS A 27 -4.48 2.26 -9.25
C HIS A 27 -4.34 1.09 -8.27
N ILE A 28 -5.17 1.03 -7.23
CA ILE A 28 -5.12 -0.06 -6.26
C ILE A 28 -5.37 -1.41 -6.95
N ILE A 29 -6.42 -1.51 -7.77
CA ILE A 29 -6.74 -2.74 -8.51
C ILE A 29 -5.59 -3.16 -9.41
N THR A 30 -5.04 -2.26 -10.21
CA THR A 30 -3.90 -2.57 -11.11
C THR A 30 -2.65 -3.00 -10.34
N THR A 31 -2.43 -2.45 -9.15
CA THR A 31 -1.27 -2.84 -8.31
C THR A 31 -1.47 -4.23 -7.69
N VAL A 32 -2.72 -4.61 -7.40
CA VAL A 32 -3.08 -5.91 -6.79
C VAL A 32 -3.19 -7.01 -7.85
N VAL A 33 -3.74 -6.73 -9.03
CA VAL A 33 -3.83 -7.66 -10.17
C VAL A 33 -2.47 -7.72 -10.85
N GLY A 34 -1.56 -8.49 -10.25
CA GLY A 34 -0.19 -8.68 -10.73
C GLY A 34 0.22 -10.14 -10.80
N SER A 35 1.52 -10.37 -10.97
CA SER A 35 2.13 -11.71 -11.03
C SER A 35 1.86 -12.57 -9.79
N GLY A 36 1.60 -11.93 -8.64
CA GLY A 36 1.28 -12.62 -7.38
C GLY A 36 0.01 -13.47 -7.45
N VAL A 37 -1.02 -13.05 -8.21
CA VAL A 37 -2.29 -13.80 -8.33
C VAL A 37 -2.08 -15.14 -9.07
N LEU A 38 -1.13 -15.20 -9.99
CA LEU A 38 -0.77 -16.41 -10.73
C LEU A 38 -0.10 -17.45 -9.83
N SER A 39 0.76 -17.02 -8.90
CA SER A 39 1.37 -17.92 -7.92
C SER A 39 0.37 -18.35 -6.85
N LEU A 40 -0.58 -17.47 -6.50
CA LEU A 40 -1.63 -17.76 -5.53
C LEU A 40 -2.55 -18.90 -6.00
N SER A 41 -2.89 -18.96 -7.28
CA SER A 41 -3.73 -20.04 -7.82
C SER A 41 -3.04 -21.40 -7.74
N TRP A 42 -1.73 -21.45 -7.96
CA TRP A 42 -0.92 -22.66 -7.77
C TRP A 42 -0.88 -23.11 -6.31
N CYS A 43 -0.65 -22.19 -5.37
CA CYS A 43 -0.70 -22.50 -3.94
C CYS A 43 -2.10 -22.95 -3.50
N PHE A 44 -3.15 -22.33 -4.03
CA PHE A 44 -4.55 -22.70 -3.78
C PHE A 44 -4.84 -24.13 -4.27
N ALA A 45 -4.34 -24.50 -5.45
CA ALA A 45 -4.48 -25.85 -5.98
C ALA A 45 -3.82 -26.91 -5.07
N GLN A 46 -2.69 -26.57 -4.43
CA GLN A 46 -2.03 -27.47 -3.48
C GLN A 46 -2.74 -27.58 -2.12
N LEU A 47 -3.33 -26.49 -1.62
CA LEU A 47 -4.01 -26.45 -0.32
C LEU A 47 -5.39 -27.12 -0.32
N GLY A 48 -5.98 -27.33 -1.51
CA GLY A 48 -7.34 -27.83 -1.69
C GLY A 48 -8.37 -26.72 -1.53
N TRP A 49 -9.54 -26.92 -2.16
CA TRP A 49 -10.53 -25.85 -2.34
C TRP A 49 -11.11 -25.30 -1.03
N ILE A 50 -11.37 -26.15 -0.03
CA ILE A 50 -11.96 -25.72 1.25
C ILE A 50 -10.95 -24.88 2.03
N THR A 51 -9.77 -25.44 2.30
CA THR A 51 -8.70 -24.77 3.04
C THR A 51 -8.24 -23.50 2.33
N GLY A 52 -8.14 -23.55 1.00
CA GLY A 52 -7.82 -22.40 0.17
C GLY A 52 -8.82 -21.27 0.35
N ILE A 53 -10.13 -21.53 0.27
CA ILE A 53 -11.16 -20.48 0.44
C ILE A 53 -11.11 -19.91 1.86
N VAL A 54 -10.99 -20.76 2.88
CA VAL A 54 -10.90 -20.32 4.27
C VAL A 54 -9.69 -19.41 4.48
N LEU A 55 -8.52 -19.77 3.94
CA LEU A 55 -7.33 -18.94 4.02
C LEU A 55 -7.47 -17.64 3.23
N LEU A 56 -8.03 -17.66 2.02
CA LEU A 56 -8.27 -16.44 1.24
C LEU A 56 -9.18 -15.46 1.98
N VAL A 57 -10.25 -15.95 2.59
CA VAL A 57 -11.16 -15.12 3.40
C VAL A 57 -10.45 -14.58 4.65
N ALA A 58 -9.67 -15.41 5.34
CA ALA A 58 -8.90 -14.97 6.51
C ALA A 58 -7.88 -13.88 6.15
N PHE A 59 -7.11 -14.07 5.08
CA PHE A 59 -6.16 -13.06 4.59
C PHE A 59 -6.87 -11.78 4.11
N ALA A 60 -8.06 -11.89 3.52
CA ALA A 60 -8.85 -10.73 3.14
C ALA A 60 -9.28 -9.90 4.37
N ILE A 61 -9.75 -10.54 5.45
CA ILE A 61 -10.13 -9.87 6.70
C ILE A 61 -8.92 -9.18 7.34
N ILE A 62 -7.78 -9.88 7.42
CA ILE A 62 -6.54 -9.31 7.98
C ILE A 62 -6.07 -8.11 7.14
N THR A 63 -6.11 -8.23 5.81
CA THR A 63 -5.71 -7.15 4.89
C THR A 63 -6.65 -5.95 5.04
N TRP A 64 -7.96 -6.19 5.12
CA TRP A 64 -8.96 -5.15 5.34
C TRP A 64 -8.70 -4.38 6.64
N PHE A 65 -8.50 -5.10 7.75
CA PHE A 65 -8.19 -4.49 9.04
C PHE A 65 -6.89 -3.69 8.99
N THR A 66 -5.86 -4.21 8.31
CA THR A 66 -4.58 -3.51 8.13
C THR A 66 -4.74 -2.22 7.32
N CYS A 67 -5.56 -2.25 6.24
CA CYS A 67 -5.85 -1.06 5.43
C CYS A 67 -6.55 0.03 6.24
N LEU A 68 -7.46 -0.33 7.16
CA LEU A 68 -8.12 0.62 8.06
C LEU A 68 -7.09 1.28 9.00
N LEU A 69 -6.26 0.48 9.67
CA LEU A 69 -5.20 1.02 10.52
C LEU A 69 -4.24 1.93 9.76
N LEU A 70 -3.88 1.57 8.52
CA LEU A 70 -3.01 2.39 7.68
C LEU A 70 -3.68 3.70 7.26
N ALA A 71 -4.98 3.68 6.98
CA ALA A 71 -5.76 4.87 6.68
C ALA A 71 -5.83 5.81 7.88
N ASP A 72 -5.97 5.28 9.10
CA ASP A 72 -5.95 6.08 10.33
C ASP A 72 -4.54 6.64 10.61
N CYS A 73 -3.49 5.84 10.40
CA CYS A 73 -2.10 6.26 10.60
C CYS A 73 -1.59 7.25 9.54
N TYR A 74 -2.33 7.46 8.45
CA TYR A 74 -1.99 8.40 7.39
C TYR A 74 -1.85 9.84 7.91
N ARG A 75 -2.60 10.20 8.96
CA ARG A 75 -2.57 11.54 9.58
C ARG A 75 -2.41 11.41 11.09
N SER A 76 -1.32 11.97 11.63
CA SER A 76 -0.92 11.87 13.04
C SER A 76 -0.33 13.21 13.51
N PRO A 77 -0.54 13.68 14.75
CA PRO A 77 -1.16 13.01 15.93
C PRO A 77 -2.70 13.03 16.01
N ASP A 78 -3.38 13.83 15.18
CA ASP A 78 -4.85 13.79 15.06
C ASP A 78 -5.27 13.27 13.68
N PRO A 79 -6.32 12.43 13.57
CA PRO A 79 -6.81 11.91 12.29
C PRO A 79 -7.31 13.01 11.33
N VAL A 80 -7.79 14.13 11.89
CA VAL A 80 -8.39 15.24 11.12
C VAL A 80 -7.41 16.41 10.94
N THR A 81 -6.67 16.78 11.98
CA THR A 81 -5.78 17.96 12.02
C THR A 81 -4.29 17.63 11.98
N GLY A 82 -3.91 16.35 12.09
CA GLY A 82 -2.51 15.92 12.18
C GLY A 82 -1.70 16.19 10.90
N THR A 83 -0.38 16.03 11.00
CA THR A 83 0.50 16.09 9.83
C THR A 83 0.37 14.81 9.00
N ARG A 84 0.30 14.94 7.66
CA ARG A 84 0.19 13.79 6.75
C ARG A 84 1.52 13.06 6.60
N ASN A 85 1.50 11.75 6.80
CA ASN A 85 2.65 10.89 6.60
C ASN A 85 2.59 10.28 5.19
N TYR A 86 3.54 10.66 4.34
CA TYR A 86 3.54 10.29 2.92
C TYR A 86 4.14 8.92 2.63
N ASN A 87 4.99 8.45 3.53
CA ASN A 87 5.65 7.17 3.40
C ASN A 87 5.34 6.33 4.64
N TYR A 88 5.20 5.03 4.46
CA TYR A 88 4.91 4.10 5.56
C TYR A 88 5.98 4.20 6.66
N MET A 89 7.25 4.36 6.27
CA MET A 89 8.36 4.65 7.18
C MET A 89 8.17 5.94 8.01
N GLN A 90 7.56 6.99 7.42
CA GLN A 90 7.25 8.22 8.15
C GLN A 90 6.06 8.02 9.10
N ALA A 91 5.04 7.26 8.68
CA ALA A 91 3.92 6.91 9.55
C ALA A 91 4.38 6.09 10.76
N VAL A 92 5.27 5.13 10.57
CA VAL A 92 5.87 4.35 11.67
C VAL A 92 6.75 5.22 12.56
N LYS A 93 7.52 6.15 11.99
CA LYS A 93 8.32 7.10 12.77
C LYS A 93 7.43 8.03 13.62
N ALA A 94 6.29 8.47 13.09
CA ALA A 94 5.37 9.36 13.78
C ALA A 94 4.55 8.65 14.88
N ASN A 95 4.19 7.38 14.69
CA ASN A 95 3.36 6.62 15.65
C ASN A 95 4.17 5.83 16.69
N LEU A 96 5.26 5.17 16.27
CA LEU A 96 6.06 4.30 17.15
C LEU A 96 7.39 4.93 17.61
N GLY A 97 7.89 5.94 16.89
CA GLY A 97 9.19 6.55 17.18
C GLY A 97 10.38 5.57 17.11
N GLY A 98 11.56 6.03 17.53
CA GLY A 98 12.73 5.18 17.74
C GLY A 98 13.33 4.55 16.46
N VAL A 99 13.85 3.32 16.59
CA VAL A 99 14.52 2.56 15.50
C VAL A 99 13.54 1.69 14.70
N SER A 100 12.29 1.55 15.16
CA SER A 100 11.25 0.70 14.54
C SER A 100 10.98 1.04 13.07
N TYR A 101 11.11 2.30 12.68
CA TYR A 101 10.97 2.70 11.26
C TYR A 101 12.07 2.11 10.37
N ARG A 102 13.28 1.83 10.89
CA ARG A 102 14.38 1.21 10.11
C ARG A 102 14.11 -0.27 9.87
N PHE A 103 13.61 -1.00 10.87
CA PHE A 103 13.20 -2.40 10.71
C PHE A 103 12.00 -2.54 9.77
N CYS A 104 11.01 -1.66 9.94
CA CYS A 104 9.87 -1.56 9.06
C CYS A 104 10.30 -1.29 7.61
N GLY A 105 11.17 -0.28 7.41
CA GLY A 105 11.75 0.06 6.12
C GLY A 105 12.50 -1.11 5.49
N LEU A 106 13.31 -1.84 6.27
CA LEU A 106 14.02 -3.03 5.80
C LEU A 106 13.05 -4.10 5.28
N SER A 107 11.96 -4.37 6.01
CA SER A 107 10.93 -5.34 5.55
C SER A 107 10.20 -4.87 4.28
N GLN A 108 9.93 -3.57 4.17
CA GLN A 108 9.27 -2.96 3.02
C GLN A 108 10.15 -3.05 1.77
N TYR A 109 11.43 -2.68 1.89
CA TYR A 109 12.39 -2.82 0.80
C TYR A 109 12.62 -4.27 0.41
N GLY A 110 12.72 -5.19 1.39
CA GLY A 110 12.87 -6.62 1.12
C GLY A 110 11.73 -7.18 0.26
N THR A 111 10.49 -6.84 0.61
CA THR A 111 9.29 -7.28 -0.15
C THR A 111 9.26 -6.66 -1.55
N GLN A 112 9.64 -5.39 -1.69
CA GLN A 112 9.67 -4.70 -2.98
C GLN A 112 10.76 -5.26 -3.91
N VAL A 113 11.93 -5.61 -3.38
CA VAL A 113 13.00 -6.29 -4.12
C VAL A 113 12.54 -7.67 -4.58
N GLY A 114 11.93 -8.46 -3.69
CA GLY A 114 11.35 -9.76 -4.03
C GLY A 114 10.31 -9.67 -5.16
N GLY A 115 9.42 -8.68 -5.08
CA GLY A 115 8.44 -8.39 -6.14
C GLY A 115 9.11 -8.06 -7.47
N THR A 116 10.12 -7.20 -7.46
CA THR A 116 10.87 -6.82 -8.68
C THR A 116 11.51 -8.04 -9.34
N ILE A 117 12.17 -8.90 -8.57
CA ILE A 117 12.76 -10.15 -9.08
C ILE A 117 11.69 -11.05 -9.71
N GLY A 118 10.55 -11.23 -9.03
CA GLY A 118 9.43 -12.01 -9.55
C GLY A 118 8.88 -11.47 -10.87
N TYR A 119 8.73 -10.14 -10.98
CA TYR A 119 8.33 -9.49 -12.22
C TYR A 119 9.36 -9.67 -13.34
N THR A 120 10.66 -9.55 -13.04
CA THR A 120 11.72 -9.77 -14.03
C THR A 120 11.72 -11.19 -14.57
N ILE A 121 11.59 -12.20 -13.71
CA ILE A 121 11.51 -13.61 -14.13
C ILE A 121 10.27 -13.86 -14.99
N THR A 122 9.10 -13.38 -14.54
CA THR A 122 7.83 -13.54 -15.28
C THR A 122 7.90 -12.89 -16.67
N SER A 123 8.49 -11.69 -16.75
CA SER A 123 8.71 -10.98 -18.01
C SER A 123 9.66 -11.76 -18.92
N ALA A 124 10.79 -12.26 -18.39
CA ALA A 124 11.74 -13.06 -19.16
C ALA A 124 11.12 -14.35 -19.73
N ILE A 125 10.31 -15.07 -18.93
CA ILE A 125 9.60 -16.28 -19.39
C ILE A 125 8.57 -15.94 -20.47
N SER A 126 7.90 -14.79 -20.36
CA SER A 126 6.87 -14.38 -21.33
C SER A 126 7.43 -13.95 -22.70
N MET A 127 8.73 -13.66 -22.78
CA MET A 127 9.42 -13.26 -24.02
C MET A 127 10.18 -14.40 -24.71
N ALA A 128 10.26 -15.58 -24.08
CA ALA A 128 10.89 -16.78 -24.63
C ALA A 128 9.86 -17.60 -25.42
#